data_AF-A0A655BK20-F1
#
_entry.id   AF-A0A655BK20-F1
#
_cell.length_a   1.000
_cell.length_b   1.000
_cell.length_c   1.000
_cell.angle_alpha   90.00
_cell.angle_beta   90.00
_cell.angle_gamma   90.00
#
_symmetry.space_group_name_H-M   'P 1'
#
loop_
_entity.id
_entity.type
_entity.pdbx_description
1 polymer ?
#
loop_
_entity_poly.entity_id
_entity_poly.type
_entity_poly.pdbx_seq_one_letter_code
_entity_poly.pdbx_strand_id
1 'polypeptide(L)'
;MQDKSRQDDAIVAFQNFIKKYPDSTYQPNANYWLGQLNYNKGKKDDAAYYFASVVKNYPKSPKAADAMYKVGVIMQDKGDTAKAKAVYQQVINKYPGTDGAKQAQKRLNAM
;
A
#
# COMPACT_ATOMS: atom_id res chain seq x y z
N MET A 1 7.99 19.94 13.76
CA MET A 1 8.90 18.86 14.21
C MET A 1 8.16 17.71 14.93
N GLN A 2 7.09 17.98 15.69
CA GLN A 2 6.30 16.94 16.39
C GLN A 2 5.70 15.84 15.49
N ASP A 3 5.25 16.16 14.27
CA ASP A 3 4.58 15.16 13.42
C ASP A 3 5.51 14.09 12.87
N LYS A 4 6.78 14.43 12.60
CA LYS A 4 7.79 13.43 12.17
C LYS A 4 8.09 12.44 13.29
N SER A 5 8.22 12.91 14.54
CA SER A 5 8.47 12.04 15.70
C SER A 5 7.33 11.04 15.90
N ARG A 6 6.08 11.51 15.83
CA ARG A 6 4.90 10.65 16.01
C ARG A 6 4.77 9.59 14.92
N GLN A 7 5.18 9.89 13.68
CA GLN A 7 5.20 8.89 12.60
C GLN A 7 6.25 7.81 12.84
N ASP A 8 7.40 8.15 13.41
CA ASP A 8 8.45 7.18 13.70
C ASP A 8 8.05 6.23 14.83
N ASP A 9 7.44 6.76 15.88
CA ASP A 9 6.87 5.94 16.97
C ASP A 9 5.78 5.00 16.43
N ALA A 10 4.90 5.50 15.54
CA ALA A 10 3.86 4.70 14.92
C ALA A 10 4.44 3.58 14.03
N ILE A 11 5.50 3.86 13.26
CA ILE A 11 6.18 2.84 12.45
C ILE A 11 6.73 1.74 13.35
N VAL A 12 7.42 2.11 14.44
CA VAL A 12 7.97 1.13 15.40
C VAL A 12 6.85 0.30 16.04
N ALA A 13 5.76 0.94 16.46
CA ALA A 13 4.62 0.26 17.06
C ALA A 13 3.98 -0.75 16.11
N PHE A 14 3.73 -0.38 14.84
CA PHE A 14 3.18 -1.31 13.86
C PHE A 14 4.17 -2.42 13.48
N GLN A 15 5.47 -2.13 13.38
CA GLN A 15 6.49 -3.16 13.14
C GLN A 15 6.54 -4.19 14.27
N ASN A 16 6.42 -3.74 15.52
CA ASN A 16 6.33 -4.64 16.66
C ASN A 16 5.02 -5.43 16.65
N PHE A 17 3.90 -4.80 16.28
CA PHE A 17 2.61 -5.47 16.16
C PHE A 17 2.66 -6.63 15.17
N ILE A 18 3.16 -6.41 13.94
CA ILE A 18 3.15 -7.45 12.90
C ILE A 18 4.04 -8.64 13.23
N LYS A 19 5.07 -8.44 14.06
CA LYS A 19 5.96 -9.49 14.56
C LYS A 19 5.34 -10.23 15.74
N LYS A 20 4.73 -9.51 16.68
CA LYS A 20 4.19 -10.08 17.92
C LYS A 20 2.86 -10.80 17.71
N TYR A 21 2.06 -10.37 16.75
CA TYR A 21 0.73 -10.91 16.49
C TYR A 21 0.56 -11.39 15.04
N PRO A 22 1.33 -12.41 14.61
CA PRO A 22 1.36 -12.86 13.22
C PRO A 22 0.00 -13.33 12.69
N ASP A 23 -0.86 -13.86 13.56
CA ASP A 23 -2.18 -14.41 13.21
C ASP A 23 -3.33 -13.40 13.42
N SER A 24 -3.02 -12.15 13.74
CA SER A 24 -4.07 -11.16 13.97
C SER A 24 -4.84 -10.83 12.70
N THR A 25 -6.16 -10.66 12.83
CA THR A 25 -7.02 -10.16 11.75
C THR A 25 -6.67 -8.72 11.32
N TYR A 26 -5.92 -7.98 12.15
CA TYR A 26 -5.45 -6.63 11.85
C TYR A 26 -4.12 -6.58 11.10
N GLN A 27 -3.48 -7.72 10.82
CA GLN A 27 -2.25 -7.78 10.02
C GLN A 27 -2.30 -7.01 8.70
N PRO A 28 -3.34 -7.13 7.84
CA PRO A 28 -3.43 -6.32 6.64
C PRO A 28 -3.51 -4.82 6.93
N ASN A 29 -4.19 -4.41 8.00
CA ASN A 29 -4.29 -2.99 8.36
C ASN A 29 -2.95 -2.44 8.84
N ALA A 30 -2.23 -3.18 9.69
CA ALA A 30 -0.93 -2.78 10.19
C ALA A 30 0.09 -2.65 9.04
N ASN A 31 0.13 -3.61 8.12
CA ASN A 31 0.97 -3.52 6.93
C ASN A 31 0.55 -2.36 6.01
N TYR A 32 -0.75 -2.14 5.81
CA TYR A 32 -1.23 -0.99 5.02
C TYR A 32 -0.76 0.36 5.62
N TRP A 33 -0.90 0.54 6.93
CA TRP A 33 -0.47 1.77 7.60
C TRP A 33 1.04 1.93 7.61
N LEU A 34 1.81 0.86 7.76
CA LEU A 34 3.27 0.90 7.57
C LEU A 34 3.64 1.37 6.16
N GLY A 35 2.94 0.88 5.14
CA GLY A 35 3.10 1.34 3.77
C GLY A 35 2.85 2.85 3.64
N GLN A 36 1.74 3.33 4.19
CA GLN A 36 1.34 4.74 4.11
C GLN A 36 2.30 5.66 4.88
N LEU A 37 2.77 5.25 6.06
CA LEU A 37 3.72 6.01 6.87
C LEU A 37 5.09 6.10 6.16
N ASN A 38 5.59 4.98 5.63
CA ASN A 38 6.86 4.99 4.87
C ASN A 38 6.75 5.81 3.59
N TYR A 39 5.61 5.76 2.90
CA TYR A 39 5.35 6.58 1.72
C TYR A 39 5.41 8.07 2.05
N ASN A 40 4.76 8.50 3.15
CA ASN A 40 4.79 9.88 3.62
C ASN A 40 6.20 10.36 4.00
N LYS A 41 7.06 9.44 4.43
CA LYS A 41 8.48 9.70 4.70
C LYS A 41 9.37 9.70 3.45
N GLY A 42 8.81 9.47 2.26
CA GLY A 42 9.56 9.35 1.00
C GLY A 42 10.30 8.02 0.84
N LYS A 43 10.12 7.07 1.77
CA LYS A 43 10.70 5.73 1.73
C LYS A 43 9.86 4.83 0.81
N LYS A 44 9.92 5.11 -0.49
CA LYS A 44 9.08 4.48 -1.51
C LYS A 44 9.26 2.96 -1.59
N ASP A 45 10.48 2.45 -1.41
CA ASP A 45 10.75 1.00 -1.46
C ASP A 45 10.15 0.26 -0.26
N ASP A 46 10.35 0.79 0.96
CA ASP A 46 9.73 0.25 2.18
C ASP A 46 8.20 0.29 2.05
N ALA A 47 7.66 1.41 1.54
CA ALA A 47 6.23 1.55 1.34
C ALA A 47 5.67 0.49 0.38
N ALA A 48 6.33 0.28 -0.76
CA ALA A 48 5.94 -0.72 -1.74
C ALA A 48 6.00 -2.13 -1.15
N TYR A 49 7.02 -2.45 -0.34
CA TYR A 49 7.14 -3.73 0.35
C TYR A 49 5.92 -4.01 1.25
N TYR A 50 5.54 -3.06 2.10
CA TYR A 50 4.42 -3.27 3.02
C TYR A 50 3.07 -3.35 2.30
N PHE A 51 2.84 -2.49 1.30
CA PHE A 51 1.61 -2.59 0.49
C PHE A 51 1.55 -3.90 -0.30
N ALA A 52 2.65 -4.31 -0.94
CA ALA A 52 2.71 -5.58 -1.67
C ALA A 52 2.49 -6.78 -0.75
N SER A 53 2.97 -6.71 0.51
CA SER A 53 2.71 -7.74 1.52
C SER A 53 1.21 -7.89 1.82
N VAL A 54 0.45 -6.79 1.83
CA VAL A 54 -1.02 -6.86 1.97
C VAL A 54 -1.65 -7.60 0.79
N VAL A 55 -1.26 -7.25 -0.43
CA VAL A 55 -1.80 -7.86 -1.66
C VAL A 55 -1.47 -9.35 -1.76
N LYS A 56 -0.26 -9.72 -1.36
CA LYS A 56 0.24 -11.10 -1.44
C LYS A 56 -0.36 -11.99 -0.37
N ASN A 57 -0.33 -11.55 0.89
CA ASN A 57 -0.66 -12.41 2.03
C ASN A 57 -2.14 -12.30 2.42
N TYR A 58 -2.79 -11.18 2.12
CA TYR A 58 -4.18 -10.90 2.52
C TYR A 58 -5.05 -10.44 1.34
N PRO A 59 -5.10 -11.19 0.21
CA PRO A 59 -5.78 -10.74 -1.01
C PRO A 59 -7.30 -10.53 -0.85
N LYS A 60 -7.92 -11.13 0.18
CA LYS A 60 -9.35 -10.95 0.49
C LYS A 60 -9.62 -9.80 1.47
N SER A 61 -8.58 -9.17 2.01
CA SER A 61 -8.74 -8.05 2.94
C SER A 61 -9.38 -6.85 2.24
N PRO A 62 -10.24 -6.08 2.92
CA PRO A 62 -10.71 -4.79 2.41
C PRO A 62 -9.57 -3.82 2.04
N LYS A 63 -8.35 -4.01 2.57
CA LYS A 63 -7.17 -3.20 2.25
C LYS A 63 -6.39 -3.67 1.03
N ALA A 64 -6.69 -4.85 0.48
CA ALA A 64 -5.89 -5.41 -0.62
C ALA A 64 -5.96 -4.57 -1.89
N ALA A 65 -7.16 -4.09 -2.26
CA ALA A 65 -7.34 -3.24 -3.44
C ALA A 65 -6.61 -1.90 -3.31
N ASP A 66 -6.79 -1.22 -2.16
CA ASP A 66 -6.13 0.06 -1.88
C ASP A 66 -4.62 -0.09 -1.81
N ALA A 67 -4.11 -1.16 -1.19
CA ALA A 67 -2.69 -1.45 -1.13
C ALA A 67 -2.10 -1.66 -2.53
N MET A 68 -2.78 -2.43 -3.39
CA MET A 68 -2.31 -2.66 -4.75
C MET A 68 -2.32 -1.37 -5.59
N TYR A 69 -3.34 -0.53 -5.42
CA TYR A 69 -3.37 0.80 -6.00
C TYR A 69 -2.18 1.65 -5.55
N LYS A 70 -1.85 1.64 -4.25
CA LYS A 70 -0.69 2.37 -3.71
C LYS A 70 0.65 1.86 -4.26
N VAL A 71 0.78 0.56 -4.54
CA VAL A 71 1.96 0.04 -5.26
C VAL A 71 2.07 0.69 -6.65
N GLY A 72 0.96 0.79 -7.39
CA GLY A 72 0.93 1.47 -8.70
C GLY A 72 1.34 2.94 -8.60
N VAL A 73 0.83 3.67 -7.60
CA VAL A 73 1.21 5.06 -7.31
C VAL A 73 2.71 5.18 -7.06
N ILE A 74 3.27 4.28 -6.25
CA ILE A 74 4.71 4.30 -5.97
C ILE A 74 5.54 4.04 -7.23
N MET A 75 5.13 3.10 -8.09
CA MET A 75 5.84 2.85 -9.35
C MET A 75 5.80 4.10 -10.25
N GLN A 76 4.65 4.77 -10.33
CA GLN A 76 4.51 6.02 -11.07
C GLN A 76 5.42 7.12 -10.50
N ASP A 77 5.45 7.28 -9.18
CA ASP A 77 6.28 8.26 -8.49
C ASP A 77 7.78 7.97 -8.61
N LYS A 78 8.17 6.73 -8.96
CA LYS A 78 9.54 6.33 -9.28
C LYS A 78 9.88 6.52 -10.76
N GLY A 79 8.94 7.00 -11.58
CA GLY A 79 9.10 7.16 -13.03
C GLY A 79 8.89 5.87 -13.82
N ASP A 80 8.54 4.76 -13.16
CA ASP A 80 8.27 3.47 -13.81
C ASP A 80 6.81 3.41 -14.27
N THR A 81 6.48 4.27 -15.23
CA THR A 81 5.15 4.41 -15.82
C THR A 81 4.62 3.10 -16.38
N ALA A 82 5.49 2.27 -16.98
CA ALA A 82 5.12 0.97 -17.53
C ALA A 82 4.63 0.02 -16.43
N LYS A 83 5.39 -0.11 -15.33
CA LYS A 83 4.94 -0.92 -14.18
C LYS A 83 3.70 -0.33 -13.52
N ALA A 84 3.59 0.99 -13.42
CA ALA A 84 2.40 1.64 -12.86
C ALA A 84 1.13 1.28 -13.66
N LYS A 85 1.17 1.41 -14.99
CA LYS A 85 0.05 1.01 -15.87
C LYS A 85 -0.34 -0.45 -15.68
N ALA A 86 0.65 -1.35 -15.66
CA ALA A 86 0.42 -2.76 -15.42
C ALA A 86 -0.24 -3.04 -14.06
N VAL A 87 0.24 -2.40 -12.99
CA VAL A 87 -0.32 -2.58 -11.65
C VAL A 87 -1.74 -2.01 -11.57
N TYR A 88 -2.01 -0.83 -12.12
CA TYR A 88 -3.36 -0.25 -12.14
C TYR A 88 -4.36 -1.16 -12.86
N GLN A 89 -3.99 -1.73 -14.01
CA GLN A 89 -4.82 -2.71 -14.71
C GLN A 89 -5.09 -3.95 -13.85
N GLN A 90 -4.09 -4.43 -13.12
CA GLN A 90 -4.28 -5.55 -12.21
C GLN A 90 -5.24 -5.22 -11.07
N VAL A 91 -5.23 -3.99 -10.52
CA VAL A 91 -6.21 -3.59 -9.49
C VAL A 91 -7.63 -3.66 -10.04
N ILE A 92 -7.84 -3.12 -11.24
CA ILE A 92 -9.15 -3.08 -11.91
C ILE A 92 -9.67 -4.50 -12.15
N ASN A 93 -8.80 -5.39 -12.64
CA ASN A 93 -9.17 -6.76 -12.98
C ASN A 93 -9.38 -7.64 -11.74
N LYS A 94 -8.53 -7.49 -10.72
CA LYS A 94 -8.55 -8.36 -9.53
C LYS A 94 -9.55 -7.91 -8.47
N TYR A 95 -9.83 -6.61 -8.40
CA TYR A 95 -10.70 -6.02 -7.37
C TYR A 95 -11.78 -5.11 -7.96
N PRO A 96 -12.60 -5.60 -8.91
CA PRO A 96 -13.60 -4.78 -9.59
C PRO A 96 -14.58 -4.15 -8.61
N GLY A 97 -14.98 -2.89 -8.87
CA GLY A 97 -15.94 -2.14 -8.06
C GLY A 97 -15.40 -1.55 -6.75
N THR A 98 -14.20 -1.94 -6.31
CA THR A 98 -13.56 -1.36 -5.12
C THR A 98 -13.08 0.07 -5.34
N ASP A 99 -12.87 0.82 -4.26
CA ASP A 99 -12.33 2.18 -4.35
C ASP A 99 -10.91 2.20 -4.93
N GLY A 100 -10.03 1.27 -4.53
CA GLY A 100 -8.73 1.07 -5.15
C GLY A 100 -8.81 0.89 -6.67
N ALA A 101 -9.74 0.08 -7.18
CA ALA A 101 -9.94 -0.10 -8.61
C ALA A 101 -10.45 1.17 -9.31
N LYS A 102 -11.39 1.90 -8.70
CA LYS A 102 -11.87 3.18 -9.24
C LYS A 102 -10.75 4.21 -9.32
N GLN A 103 -9.90 4.30 -8.30
CA GLN A 103 -8.75 5.21 -8.30
C GLN A 103 -7.69 4.79 -9.33
N ALA A 104 -7.42 3.48 -9.45
CA ALA A 104 -6.53 2.94 -10.47
C ALA A 104 -7.01 3.27 -11.89
N GLN A 105 -8.32 3.13 -12.17
CA GLN A 105 -8.89 3.50 -13.47
C GLN A 105 -8.72 4.99 -13.77
N LYS A 106 -8.99 5.86 -12.79
CA LYS A 106 -8.79 7.31 -12.94
C LYS A 106 -7.33 7.65 -13.27
N ARG A 107 -6.37 7.03 -12.56
CA ARG A 107 -4.95 7.23 -12.84
C ARG A 107 -4.59 6.75 -14.23
N LEU A 108 -4.99 5.53 -14.60
CA LEU A 108 -4.68 4.94 -15.90
C LEU A 108 -5.18 5.80 -17.07
N ASN A 109 -6.38 6.38 -16.95
CA ASN A 109 -6.93 7.28 -17.97
C ASN A 109 -6.19 8.62 -18.08
N ALA A 110 -5.43 9.01 -17.05
CA ALA A 110 -4.71 10.28 -16.98
C ALA A 110 -3.20 10.14 -17.27
N MET A 111 -2.73 8.95 -17.68
CA MET A 111 -1.32 8.66 -17.96
C MET A 111 -0.99 8.63 -19.45
#